data_AF-A0AAD5NSU7-F1
#
_entry.id   AF-A0AAD5NSU7-F1
#
_cell.length_a   1.000
_cell.length_b   1.000
_cell.length_c   1.000
_cell.angle_alpha   90.00
_cell.angle_beta   90.00
_cell.angle_gamma   90.00
#
_symmetry.space_group_name_H-M   'P 1'
#
loop_
_entity.id
_entity.type
_entity.pdbx_description
1 polymer ?
#
loop_
_entity_poly.entity_id
_entity_poly.type
_entity_poly.pdbx_seq_one_letter_code
_entity_poly.pdbx_strand_id
1 'polypeptide(L)'
;MSLSRNSHVSVCLLSLLCLSYASCCFGFGTFGFDIHHRYSDSVKKILDVDDLPEKGSFRYYSDLAGRDRLIHGRRLATENDQTAVTFLYGNDTYRLSSFGFLHYANVTVGTPGLSFLVALDTGSDLFWLPCDCTSCVRGLNTSSGVVKLNIFSPNKSSTSSKVPCNSTLCELQKRCSSPSSNCPYQVRYLSDGTTSTGYLVEDVLHLITNDNKSKAVDATISFG
;
A
#
# COMPACT_ATOMS: atom_id res chain seq x y z
N MET A 1 53.40 -64.71 34.55
CA MET A 1 52.00 -64.62 34.10
C MET A 1 51.83 -63.36 33.29
N SER A 2 51.46 -63.54 32.02
CA SER A 2 51.06 -62.48 31.09
C SER A 2 49.83 -61.75 31.62
N LEU A 3 49.78 -60.42 31.47
CA LEU A 3 48.56 -59.66 31.19
C LEU A 3 48.97 -58.29 30.62
N SER A 4 49.34 -58.36 29.34
CA SER A 4 49.17 -57.26 28.39
C SER A 4 47.67 -56.97 28.24
N ARG A 5 47.37 -55.73 27.81
CA ARG A 5 46.15 -55.33 27.08
C ARG A 5 44.96 -54.95 27.97
N ASN A 6 44.72 -53.64 28.12
CA ASN A 6 43.34 -53.05 28.16
C ASN A 6 43.26 -51.52 28.37
N SER A 7 44.35 -50.74 28.35
CA SER A 7 44.23 -49.29 28.53
C SER A 7 43.74 -48.54 27.27
N HIS A 8 44.20 -48.93 26.07
CA HIS A 8 43.90 -48.19 24.84
C HIS A 8 42.46 -48.38 24.31
N VAL A 9 41.81 -49.52 24.58
CA VAL A 9 40.43 -49.78 24.13
C VAL A 9 39.42 -48.95 24.91
N SER A 10 39.66 -48.75 26.21
CA SER A 10 38.78 -47.96 27.08
C SER A 10 38.81 -46.47 26.73
N VAL A 11 39.99 -45.93 26.40
CA VAL A 11 40.16 -44.53 25.96
C VAL A 11 39.49 -44.29 24.61
N CYS A 12 39.56 -45.25 23.68
CA CYS A 12 38.85 -45.14 22.39
C CYS A 12 37.32 -45.24 22.52
N LEU A 13 36.78 -46.04 23.45
CA LEU A 13 35.34 -46.09 23.70
C LEU A 13 34.83 -44.77 24.31
N LEU A 14 35.58 -44.18 25.24
CA LEU A 14 35.24 -42.90 25.87
C LEU A 14 35.30 -41.73 24.86
N SER A 15 36.25 -41.73 23.92
CA SER A 15 36.31 -40.69 22.87
C SER A 15 35.20 -40.84 21.82
N LEU A 16 34.81 -42.08 21.46
CA LEU A 16 33.66 -42.34 20.57
C LEU A 16 32.30 -41.98 21.23
N LEU A 17 32.17 -42.17 22.54
CA LEU A 17 30.99 -41.71 23.30
C LEU A 17 30.91 -40.19 23.40
N CYS A 18 32.03 -39.47 23.54
CA CYS A 18 32.01 -38.00 23.51
C CYS A 18 31.65 -37.42 22.13
N LEU A 19 31.98 -38.12 21.04
CA LEU A 19 31.63 -37.72 19.67
C LEU A 19 30.15 -37.95 19.33
N SER A 20 29.45 -38.86 20.00
CA SER A 20 28.00 -39.06 19.81
C SER A 20 27.12 -38.09 20.60
N TYR A 21 27.66 -37.43 21.62
CA TYR A 21 26.97 -36.36 22.36
C TYR A 21 27.17 -34.97 21.78
N ALA A 22 28.04 -34.80 20.79
CA ALA A 22 28.12 -33.58 19.99
C ALA A 22 27.02 -33.55 18.93
N SER A 23 25.76 -33.76 19.34
CA SER A 23 24.64 -33.20 18.59
C SER A 23 24.82 -31.70 18.64
N CYS A 24 25.29 -31.14 17.54
CA CYS A 24 25.40 -29.72 17.33
C CYS A 24 24.00 -29.14 17.46
N CYS A 25 23.67 -28.60 18.63
CA CYS A 25 22.49 -27.78 18.83
C CYS A 25 22.68 -26.48 18.06
N PHE A 26 22.50 -26.53 16.75
CA PHE A 26 22.19 -25.33 15.96
C PHE A 26 20.76 -24.91 16.31
N GLY A 27 20.59 -24.37 17.52
CA GLY A 27 19.45 -23.56 17.86
C GLY A 27 19.58 -22.23 17.13
N PHE A 28 19.25 -22.19 15.84
CA PHE A 28 18.80 -20.95 15.22
C PHE A 28 17.45 -20.61 15.89
N GLY A 29 17.52 -19.97 17.05
CA GLY A 29 16.34 -19.42 17.70
C GLY A 29 15.74 -18.39 16.74
N THR A 30 14.59 -18.71 16.15
CA THR A 30 13.82 -17.73 15.40
C THR A 30 13.30 -16.71 16.39
N PHE A 31 13.75 -15.46 16.27
CA PHE A 31 13.16 -14.37 17.03
C PHE A 31 11.74 -14.14 16.50
N GLY A 32 10.75 -14.46 17.32
CA GLY A 32 9.36 -14.13 17.10
C GLY A 32 9.00 -12.87 17.89
N PHE A 33 8.23 -11.98 17.28
CA PHE A 33 7.62 -10.85 17.97
C PHE A 33 6.11 -11.00 17.90
N ASP A 34 5.45 -10.91 19.06
CA ASP A 34 4.00 -10.76 19.12
C ASP A 34 3.65 -9.27 19.05
N ILE A 35 3.02 -8.88 17.95
CA ILE A 35 2.55 -7.51 17.75
C ILE A 35 1.14 -7.42 18.31
N HIS A 36 0.98 -6.72 19.43
CA HIS A 36 -0.32 -6.43 20.02
C HIS A 36 -0.71 -4.97 19.77
N HIS A 37 -1.95 -4.75 19.31
CA HIS A 37 -2.47 -3.39 19.20
C HIS A 37 -2.59 -2.75 20.60
N ARG A 38 -2.29 -1.46 20.73
CA ARG A 38 -2.26 -0.74 22.03
C ARG A 38 -3.53 -0.91 22.87
N TYR A 39 -4.67 -1.01 22.21
CA TYR A 39 -5.97 -1.16 22.85
C TYR A 39 -6.41 -2.63 23.00
N SER A 40 -5.52 -3.60 22.82
CA SER A 40 -5.83 -5.03 22.93
C SER A 40 -5.98 -5.43 24.38
N ASP A 41 -6.75 -6.48 24.64
CA ASP A 41 -6.93 -7.00 25.99
C ASP A 41 -5.58 -7.45 26.59
N SER A 42 -4.67 -7.97 25.75
CA SER A 42 -3.29 -8.30 26.16
C SER A 42 -2.53 -7.07 26.67
N VAL A 43 -2.60 -5.94 25.95
CA VAL A 43 -1.91 -4.71 26.35
C VAL A 43 -2.59 -4.03 27.54
N LYS A 44 -3.92 -4.05 27.61
CA LYS A 44 -4.69 -3.52 28.76
C LYS A 44 -4.28 -4.20 30.07
N LYS A 45 -4.07 -5.53 30.04
CA LYS A 45 -3.60 -6.30 31.20
C LYS A 45 -2.16 -6.01 31.60
N ILE A 46 -1.31 -5.63 30.64
CA ILE A 46 0.13 -5.37 30.88
C ILE A 46 0.35 -3.95 31.40
N LEU A 47 -0.40 -2.98 30.88
CA LEU A 47 -0.17 -1.56 31.17
C LEU A 47 -1.01 -1.01 32.34
N ASP A 48 -1.90 -1.81 32.93
CA ASP A 48 -2.79 -1.43 34.06
C ASP A 48 -3.43 -0.03 33.87
N VAL A 49 -3.93 0.22 32.65
CA VAL A 49 -4.50 1.53 32.27
C VAL A 49 -6.01 1.45 32.37
N ASP A 50 -6.54 1.88 33.52
CA ASP A 50 -7.98 1.92 33.81
C ASP A 50 -8.79 2.90 32.94
N ASP A 51 -8.14 3.84 32.25
CA ASP A 51 -8.80 4.87 31.43
C ASP A 51 -8.69 4.64 29.91
N LEU A 52 -8.44 3.40 29.47
CA LEU A 52 -8.51 3.08 28.04
C LEU A 52 -9.96 2.96 27.59
N PRO A 53 -10.36 3.61 26.49
CA PRO A 53 -11.74 3.58 26.04
C PRO A 53 -12.19 2.16 25.67
N GLU A 54 -13.47 1.89 25.94
CA GLU A 54 -14.11 0.61 25.59
C GLU A 54 -14.10 0.42 24.07
N LYS A 55 -13.67 -0.75 23.60
CA LYS A 55 -13.55 -1.06 22.17
C LYS A 55 -14.92 -0.94 21.50
N GLY A 56 -15.00 -0.15 20.44
CA GLY A 56 -16.26 0.12 19.72
C GLY A 56 -17.04 1.33 20.22
N SER A 57 -16.64 1.96 21.34
CA SER A 57 -17.21 3.23 21.78
C SER A 57 -16.80 4.40 20.88
N PHE A 58 -17.57 5.50 20.93
CA PHE A 58 -17.19 6.76 20.26
C PHE A 58 -15.80 7.25 20.70
N ARG A 59 -15.49 7.21 22.01
CA ARG A 59 -14.19 7.62 22.56
C ARG A 59 -13.06 6.74 22.02
N TYR A 60 -13.28 5.44 21.84
CA TYR A 60 -12.30 4.52 21.25
C TYR A 60 -11.95 4.88 19.81
N TYR A 61 -12.94 5.15 18.97
CA TYR A 61 -12.70 5.58 17.59
C TYR A 61 -12.11 6.98 17.51
N SER A 62 -12.51 7.88 18.41
CA SER A 62 -11.94 9.23 18.54
C SER A 62 -10.45 9.18 18.89
N ASP A 63 -10.06 8.35 19.86
CA ASP A 63 -8.66 8.19 20.27
C ASP A 63 -7.80 7.54 19.17
N LEU A 64 -8.35 6.53 18.49
CA LEU A 64 -7.71 5.93 17.31
C LEU A 64 -7.49 6.96 16.21
N ALA A 65 -8.53 7.75 15.87
CA ALA A 65 -8.44 8.79 14.85
C ALA A 65 -7.48 9.92 15.26
N GLY A 66 -7.46 10.31 16.54
CA GLY A 66 -6.53 11.30 17.07
C GLY A 66 -5.08 10.83 16.98
N ARG A 67 -4.82 9.56 17.34
CA ARG A 67 -3.49 8.97 17.23
C ARG A 67 -3.07 8.75 15.78
N ASP A 68 -3.99 8.32 14.93
CA ASP A 68 -3.76 8.21 13.49
C ASP A 68 -3.39 9.59 12.93
N ARG A 69 -4.08 10.66 13.28
CA ARG A 69 -3.68 12.04 12.92
C ARG A 69 -2.31 12.45 13.44
N LEU A 70 -1.92 12.02 14.65
CA LEU A 70 -0.62 12.35 15.22
C LEU A 70 0.55 11.57 14.57
N ILE A 71 0.33 10.30 14.23
CA ILE A 71 1.39 9.38 13.75
C ILE A 71 1.39 9.27 12.22
N HIS A 72 0.20 9.13 11.66
CA HIS A 72 -0.12 8.92 10.25
C HIS A 72 -0.93 10.06 9.67
N GLY A 73 -1.02 11.21 10.36
CA GLY A 73 -1.36 12.47 9.74
C GLY A 73 -0.35 12.67 8.65
N ARG A 74 -0.69 12.14 7.47
CA ARG A 74 0.17 12.09 6.32
C ARG A 74 0.75 13.50 6.20
N ARG A 75 2.02 13.61 5.84
CA ARG A 75 2.72 14.87 5.54
C ARG A 75 1.97 15.86 4.61
N LEU A 76 0.76 15.54 4.18
CA LEU A 76 -0.26 16.36 3.53
C LEU A 76 -1.03 17.31 4.48
N ALA A 77 -0.86 17.20 5.81
CA ALA A 77 -1.36 18.16 6.79
C ALA A 77 -0.33 18.31 7.92
N THR A 78 0.82 18.90 7.62
CA THR A 78 1.82 19.22 8.65
C THR A 78 1.40 20.47 9.45
N GLU A 79 1.96 20.57 10.65
CA GLU A 79 1.69 21.47 11.80
C GLU A 79 1.74 22.99 11.54
N ASN A 80 1.45 23.45 10.32
CA ASN A 80 1.33 24.86 10.01
C ASN A 80 0.17 25.08 9.02
N ASP A 81 -1.06 25.16 9.54
CA ASP A 81 -2.19 25.81 8.85
C ASP A 81 -2.55 25.27 7.45
N GLN A 82 -2.27 23.99 7.17
CA GLN A 82 -2.70 23.36 5.92
C GLN A 82 -4.11 22.81 6.08
N THR A 83 -5.05 23.54 5.49
CA THR A 83 -6.43 23.11 5.32
C THR A 83 -6.49 21.72 4.69
N ALA A 84 -7.29 20.82 5.27
CA ALA A 84 -7.56 19.51 4.68
C ALA A 84 -7.93 19.66 3.21
N VAL A 85 -7.45 18.77 2.34
CA VAL A 85 -7.77 18.81 0.91
C VAL A 85 -8.80 17.75 0.55
N THR A 86 -9.56 18.00 -0.51
CA THR A 86 -10.47 17.04 -1.14
C THR A 86 -10.33 17.09 -2.66
N PHE A 87 -10.94 16.15 -3.37
CA PHE A 87 -10.97 16.15 -4.82
C PHE A 87 -11.71 17.37 -5.36
N LEU A 88 -11.31 17.84 -6.54
CA LEU A 88 -11.95 18.98 -7.21
C LEU A 88 -13.48 18.83 -7.38
N TYR A 89 -13.96 17.60 -7.56
CA TYR A 89 -15.39 17.27 -7.66
C TYR A 89 -16.11 17.18 -6.30
N GLY A 90 -15.41 17.46 -5.19
CA GLY A 90 -15.94 17.42 -3.84
C GLY A 90 -15.79 16.07 -3.12
N ASN A 91 -16.55 15.92 -2.03
CA ASN A 91 -16.46 14.80 -1.09
C ASN A 91 -17.43 13.64 -1.43
N ASP A 92 -18.12 13.69 -2.57
CA ASP A 92 -19.12 12.69 -2.92
C ASP A 92 -18.46 11.34 -3.20
N THR A 93 -18.99 10.31 -2.55
CA THR A 93 -18.57 8.92 -2.76
C THR A 93 -19.77 8.08 -3.21
N TYR A 94 -19.54 7.25 -4.21
CA TYR A 94 -20.57 6.44 -4.84
C TYR A 94 -20.31 4.97 -4.56
N ARG A 95 -21.28 4.29 -3.95
CA ARG A 95 -21.23 2.83 -3.80
C ARG A 95 -21.85 2.18 -5.03
N LEU A 96 -21.03 1.55 -5.86
CA LEU A 96 -21.48 0.93 -7.11
C LEU A 96 -21.43 -0.59 -7.01
N SER A 97 -22.60 -1.21 -6.79
CA SER A 97 -22.74 -2.66 -6.65
C SER A 97 -22.31 -3.43 -7.90
N SER A 98 -22.54 -2.88 -9.09
CA SER A 98 -22.10 -3.46 -10.37
C SER A 98 -20.58 -3.51 -10.54
N PHE A 99 -19.82 -2.84 -9.67
CA PHE A 99 -18.36 -2.75 -9.70
C PHE A 99 -17.72 -3.33 -8.44
N GLY A 100 -18.19 -4.51 -8.02
CA GLY A 100 -17.60 -5.24 -6.89
C GLY A 100 -17.91 -4.64 -5.51
N PHE A 101 -19.00 -3.86 -5.40
CA PHE A 101 -19.44 -3.20 -4.15
C PHE A 101 -18.42 -2.23 -3.55
N LEU A 102 -17.53 -1.68 -4.39
CA LEU A 102 -16.53 -0.70 -3.98
C LEU A 102 -17.13 0.71 -3.87
N HIS A 103 -16.39 1.58 -3.18
CA HIS A 103 -16.65 3.02 -3.13
C HIS A 103 -15.83 3.70 -4.22
N TYR A 104 -16.45 4.62 -4.93
CA TYR A 104 -15.85 5.38 -6.02
C TYR A 104 -15.92 6.87 -5.75
N ALA A 105 -14.94 7.63 -6.26
CA ALA A 105 -14.95 9.08 -6.26
C ALA A 105 -14.51 9.61 -7.62
N ASN A 106 -14.89 10.86 -7.93
CA ASN A 106 -14.38 11.56 -9.10
C ASN A 106 -13.07 12.25 -8.76
N VAL A 107 -12.03 11.97 -9.54
CA VAL A 107 -10.72 12.64 -9.47
C VAL A 107 -10.42 13.33 -10.79
N THR A 108 -9.73 14.46 -10.77
CA THR A 108 -9.39 15.19 -12.01
C THR A 108 -7.88 15.17 -12.21
N VAL A 109 -7.43 14.70 -13.38
CA VAL A 109 -6.01 14.52 -13.72
C VAL A 109 -5.69 15.16 -15.06
N GLY A 110 -4.51 15.77 -15.16
CA GLY A 110 -3.92 16.29 -16.41
C GLY A 110 -4.19 17.76 -16.69
N THR A 111 -3.56 18.30 -17.75
CA THR A 111 -3.74 19.69 -18.17
C THR A 111 -4.06 19.78 -19.67
N PRO A 112 -5.32 20.05 -20.09
CA PRO A 112 -6.46 20.39 -19.24
C PRO A 112 -6.99 19.21 -18.42
N GLY A 113 -7.57 19.51 -17.26
CA GLY A 113 -8.08 18.51 -16.33
C GLY A 113 -9.19 17.64 -16.91
N LEU A 114 -9.02 16.31 -16.80
CA LEU A 114 -10.00 15.31 -17.19
C LEU A 114 -10.45 14.51 -15.96
N SER A 115 -11.77 14.32 -15.80
CA SER A 115 -12.33 13.63 -14.64
C SER A 115 -12.40 12.12 -14.83
N PHE A 116 -12.10 11.35 -13.80
CA PHE A 116 -12.13 9.89 -13.78
C PHE A 116 -12.90 9.40 -12.56
N LEU A 117 -13.74 8.40 -12.75
CA LEU A 117 -14.39 7.69 -11.66
C LEU A 117 -13.47 6.55 -11.20
N VAL A 118 -12.93 6.66 -9.98
CA VAL A 118 -11.88 5.77 -9.49
C VAL A 118 -12.32 5.06 -8.22
N ALA A 119 -11.93 3.79 -8.07
CA ALA A 119 -12.19 3.04 -6.86
C ALA A 119 -11.29 3.55 -5.73
N LEU A 120 -11.87 3.75 -4.55
CA LEU A 120 -11.14 4.08 -3.33
C LEU A 120 -10.69 2.78 -2.67
N ASP A 121 -9.50 2.31 -3.05
CA ASP A 121 -8.92 1.06 -2.58
C ASP A 121 -7.82 1.33 -1.55
N THR A 122 -8.12 1.09 -0.27
CA THR A 122 -7.12 1.16 0.81
C THR A 122 -6.29 -0.11 0.95
N GLY A 123 -6.58 -1.15 0.16
CA GLY A 123 -5.89 -2.44 0.16
C GLY A 123 -4.71 -2.53 -0.81
N SER A 124 -4.41 -1.45 -1.54
CA SER A 124 -3.25 -1.34 -2.43
C SER A 124 -2.59 0.03 -2.32
N ASP A 125 -1.38 0.15 -2.89
CA ASP A 125 -0.52 1.35 -2.86
C ASP A 125 -0.39 2.04 -4.23
N LEU A 126 -0.96 1.46 -5.29
CA LEU A 126 -0.90 1.99 -6.64
C LEU A 126 -2.22 2.65 -7.07
N PHE A 127 -2.15 3.95 -7.35
CA PHE A 127 -3.17 4.62 -8.16
C PHE A 127 -2.92 4.34 -9.65
N TRP A 128 -3.96 3.93 -10.38
CA TRP A 128 -3.85 3.70 -11.81
C TRP A 128 -5.13 4.10 -12.56
N LEU A 129 -4.96 4.52 -13.81
CA LEU A 129 -6.02 4.93 -14.73
C LEU A 129 -5.91 4.13 -16.04
N PRO A 130 -7.04 3.82 -16.70
CA PRO A 130 -7.00 3.31 -18.07
C PRO A 130 -6.29 4.28 -19.00
N CYS A 131 -5.13 3.90 -19.54
CA CYS A 131 -4.29 4.75 -20.39
C CYS A 131 -4.23 4.22 -21.84
N ASP A 132 -4.74 4.98 -22.81
CA ASP A 132 -4.76 4.66 -24.26
C ASP A 132 -5.14 3.20 -24.59
N CYS A 133 -5.93 2.56 -23.73
CA CYS A 133 -6.21 1.13 -23.85
C CYS A 133 -7.34 0.84 -24.84
N THR A 134 -7.22 -0.29 -25.54
CA THR A 134 -8.16 -0.70 -26.60
C THR A 134 -9.38 -1.42 -26.05
N SER A 135 -9.19 -2.31 -25.08
CA SER A 135 -10.20 -3.23 -24.51
C SER A 135 -10.79 -2.80 -23.16
N CYS A 136 -10.52 -1.58 -22.68
CA CYS A 136 -11.09 -1.09 -21.44
C CYS A 136 -12.59 -0.76 -21.54
N VAL A 137 -13.27 -0.82 -20.40
CA VAL A 137 -14.65 -0.35 -20.25
C VAL A 137 -14.71 1.16 -20.50
N ARG A 138 -15.58 1.60 -21.42
CA ARG A 138 -15.76 3.02 -21.80
C ARG A 138 -17.08 3.62 -21.32
N GLY A 139 -17.92 2.85 -20.66
CA GLY A 139 -19.17 3.36 -20.13
C GLY A 139 -19.87 2.39 -19.21
N LEU A 140 -20.75 2.95 -18.38
CA LEU A 140 -21.55 2.26 -17.39
C LEU A 140 -23.02 2.37 -17.76
N ASN A 141 -23.70 1.23 -17.88
CA ASN A 141 -25.15 1.20 -18.02
C ASN A 141 -25.78 1.39 -16.64
N THR A 142 -26.54 2.46 -16.48
CA THR A 142 -27.35 2.75 -15.29
C THR A 142 -28.83 2.71 -15.67
N SER A 143 -29.72 2.72 -14.68
CA SER A 143 -31.17 2.84 -14.91
C SER A 143 -31.57 4.16 -15.59
N SER A 144 -30.71 5.19 -15.52
CA SER A 144 -30.90 6.51 -16.10
C SER A 144 -30.18 6.74 -17.44
N GLY A 145 -29.44 5.76 -17.94
CA GLY A 145 -28.74 5.84 -19.23
C GLY A 145 -27.32 5.27 -19.21
N VAL A 146 -26.46 5.76 -20.10
CA VAL A 146 -25.06 5.33 -20.18
C VAL A 146 -24.14 6.46 -19.70
N VAL A 147 -23.42 6.22 -18.61
CA VAL A 147 -22.37 7.13 -18.12
C VAL A 147 -21.08 6.81 -18.87
N LYS A 148 -20.55 7.75 -19.65
CA LYS A 148 -19.28 7.56 -20.37
C LYS A 148 -18.10 7.69 -19.40
N LEU A 149 -17.16 6.76 -19.49
CA LEU A 149 -15.91 6.78 -18.72
C LEU A 149 -14.77 7.32 -19.59
N ASN A 150 -13.94 8.16 -18.98
CA ASN A 150 -12.78 8.73 -19.65
C ASN A 150 -11.61 7.74 -19.66
N ILE A 151 -10.80 7.83 -20.71
CA ILE A 151 -9.53 7.10 -20.87
C ILE A 151 -8.43 8.16 -20.90
N PHE A 152 -7.44 8.00 -20.02
CA PHE A 152 -6.31 8.90 -19.94
C PHE A 152 -5.42 8.74 -21.19
N SER A 153 -4.86 9.83 -21.68
CA SER A 153 -3.92 9.84 -22.79
C SER A 153 -2.81 10.83 -22.48
N PRO A 154 -1.56 10.38 -22.24
CA PRO A 154 -0.44 11.25 -21.94
C PRO A 154 -0.25 12.36 -22.99
N ASN A 155 -0.52 12.04 -24.26
CA ASN A 155 -0.37 12.97 -25.38
C ASN A 155 -1.40 14.11 -25.38
N LYS A 156 -2.47 14.00 -24.58
CA LYS A 156 -3.53 15.03 -24.48
C LYS A 156 -3.38 15.94 -23.28
N SER A 157 -2.41 15.66 -22.40
CA SER A 157 -2.11 16.48 -21.23
C SER A 157 -0.75 17.14 -21.41
N SER A 158 -0.73 18.47 -21.33
CA SER A 158 0.48 19.28 -21.44
C SER A 158 1.44 19.16 -20.26
N THR A 159 0.97 18.62 -19.13
CA THR A 159 1.76 18.38 -17.92
C THR A 159 2.17 16.91 -17.74
N SER A 160 1.74 16.04 -18.66
CA SER A 160 2.07 14.61 -18.59
C SER A 160 3.53 14.34 -18.93
N SER A 161 4.17 13.50 -18.13
CA SER A 161 5.51 12.98 -18.38
C SER A 161 5.56 11.48 -18.11
N LYS A 162 6.17 10.70 -19.02
CA LYS A 162 6.38 9.27 -18.78
C LYS A 162 7.54 9.09 -17.82
N VAL A 163 7.39 8.22 -16.83
CA VAL A 163 8.46 7.92 -15.87
C VAL A 163 9.50 7.02 -16.55
N PRO A 164 10.77 7.44 -16.67
CA PRO A 164 11.80 6.60 -17.25
C PRO A 164 12.27 5.53 -16.26
N CYS A 165 12.81 4.42 -16.76
CA CYS A 165 13.28 3.31 -15.94
C CYS A 165 14.46 3.63 -15.01
N ASN A 166 15.27 4.64 -15.33
CA ASN A 166 16.32 5.12 -14.43
C ASN A 166 15.80 6.00 -13.28
N SER A 167 14.50 6.32 -13.26
CA SER A 167 13.87 7.05 -12.17
C SER A 167 13.90 6.24 -10.87
N THR A 168 14.07 6.94 -9.75
CA THR A 168 13.94 6.37 -8.40
C THR A 168 12.52 5.89 -8.09
N LEU A 169 11.52 6.37 -8.84
CA LEU A 169 10.13 5.93 -8.76
C LEU A 169 9.90 4.56 -9.40
N CYS A 170 10.84 4.10 -10.23
CA CYS A 170 10.67 2.85 -10.94
C CYS A 170 11.10 1.67 -10.07
N GLU A 171 10.15 0.92 -9.52
CA GLU A 171 10.47 -0.27 -8.70
C GLU A 171 10.89 -1.47 -9.56
N LEU A 172 10.35 -1.58 -10.78
CA LEU A 172 10.55 -2.71 -11.68
C LEU A 172 11.69 -2.47 -12.70
N GLN A 173 12.74 -1.73 -12.34
CA GLN A 173 13.85 -1.39 -13.26
C GLN A 173 14.47 -2.61 -13.96
N LYS A 174 14.51 -3.76 -13.28
CA LYS A 174 15.04 -5.03 -13.83
C LYS A 174 14.22 -5.57 -15.01
N ARG A 175 12.98 -5.12 -15.19
CA ARG A 175 12.09 -5.50 -16.30
C ARG A 175 12.15 -4.52 -17.48
N CYS A 176 12.96 -3.47 -17.38
CA CYS A 176 13.11 -2.47 -18.42
C CYS A 176 14.04 -2.94 -19.54
N SER A 177 13.74 -2.54 -20.77
CA SER A 177 14.63 -2.80 -21.91
C SER A 177 15.84 -1.87 -21.95
N SER A 178 15.70 -0.64 -21.43
CA SER A 178 16.79 0.34 -21.30
C SER A 178 16.52 1.34 -20.18
N PRO A 179 17.55 2.09 -19.71
CA PRO A 179 17.37 3.13 -18.69
C PRO A 179 16.40 4.25 -19.09
N SER A 180 16.24 4.51 -20.39
CA SER A 180 15.35 5.54 -20.95
C SER A 180 13.98 5.01 -21.38
N SER A 181 13.75 3.69 -21.29
CA SER A 181 12.43 3.11 -21.57
C SER A 181 11.42 3.50 -20.48
N ASN A 182 10.13 3.41 -20.78
CA ASN A 182 9.08 3.73 -19.81
C ASN A 182 9.11 2.70 -18.68
N CYS A 183 9.02 3.16 -17.43
CA CYS A 183 8.98 2.29 -16.27
C CYS A 183 7.71 1.44 -16.28
N PRO A 184 7.81 0.10 -16.31
CA PRO A 184 6.64 -0.75 -16.23
C PRO A 184 6.10 -0.78 -14.79
N TYR A 185 4.78 -0.93 -14.66
CA TYR A 185 4.16 -1.33 -13.40
C TYR A 185 3.34 -2.60 -13.58
N GLN A 186 3.11 -3.28 -12.47
CA GLN A 186 2.19 -4.41 -12.39
C GLN A 186 1.59 -4.48 -10.99
N VAL A 187 0.27 -4.55 -10.90
CA VAL A 187 -0.45 -4.84 -9.66
C VAL A 187 -1.32 -6.07 -9.86
N ARG A 188 -1.27 -6.99 -8.90
CA ARG A 188 -2.10 -8.20 -8.87
C ARG A 188 -2.90 -8.21 -7.58
N TYR A 189 -4.22 -8.22 -7.71
CA TYR A 189 -5.13 -8.30 -6.57
C TYR A 189 -5.41 -9.76 -6.21
N LEU A 190 -5.97 -9.97 -5.01
CA LEU A 190 -6.19 -11.32 -4.46
C LEU A 190 -7.25 -12.13 -5.22
N SER A 191 -8.15 -11.48 -5.95
CA SER A 191 -9.18 -12.16 -6.73
C SER A 191 -8.63 -12.69 -8.06
N ASP A 192 -9.06 -13.89 -8.45
CA ASP A 192 -8.61 -14.50 -9.69
C ASP A 192 -8.89 -13.61 -10.91
N GLY A 193 -7.88 -13.47 -11.78
CA GLY A 193 -7.98 -12.67 -13.01
C GLY A 193 -7.95 -11.16 -12.80
N THR A 194 -7.73 -10.65 -11.58
CA THR A 194 -7.67 -9.21 -11.32
C THR A 194 -6.22 -8.72 -11.29
N THR A 195 -5.75 -8.18 -12.41
CA THR A 195 -4.40 -7.67 -12.59
C THR A 195 -4.44 -6.44 -13.49
N SER A 196 -3.64 -5.42 -13.16
CA SER A 196 -3.38 -4.29 -14.05
C SER A 196 -1.89 -4.19 -14.34
N THR A 197 -1.56 -3.87 -15.59
CA THR A 197 -0.18 -3.73 -16.09
C THR A 197 -0.10 -2.61 -17.10
N GLY A 198 0.99 -1.86 -17.07
CA GLY A 198 1.23 -0.76 -17.99
C GLY A 198 2.57 -0.11 -17.72
N TYR A 199 2.63 1.20 -17.86
CA TYR A 199 3.80 2.01 -17.55
C TYR A 199 3.43 3.21 -16.68
N LEU A 200 4.36 3.66 -15.85
CA LEU A 200 4.14 4.80 -14.96
C LEU A 200 4.17 6.13 -15.72
N VAL A 201 3.28 7.02 -15.32
CA VAL A 201 3.15 8.39 -15.80
C VAL A 201 3.09 9.32 -14.59
N GLU A 202 3.73 10.48 -14.71
CA GLU A 202 3.54 11.61 -13.82
C GLU A 202 2.61 12.63 -14.48
N ASP A 203 1.63 13.11 -13.72
CA ASP A 203 0.77 14.23 -14.13
C ASP A 203 0.18 14.93 -12.89
N VAL A 204 -0.60 15.97 -13.11
CA VAL A 204 -1.22 16.78 -12.05
C VAL A 204 -2.56 16.19 -11.65
N LEU A 205 -2.71 15.90 -10.36
CA LEU A 205 -4.00 15.66 -9.69
C LEU A 205 -4.52 16.99 -9.13
N HIS A 206 -5.75 17.34 -9.50
CA HIS A 206 -6.40 18.56 -9.03
C HIS A 206 -7.24 18.30 -7.77
N LEU A 207 -6.88 19.00 -6.71
CA LEU A 207 -7.53 19.00 -5.42
C LEU A 207 -8.01 20.42 -5.07
N ILE A 208 -8.81 20.52 -4.03
CA ILE A 208 -9.23 21.80 -3.43
C ILE A 208 -9.08 21.74 -1.92
N THR A 209 -8.93 22.91 -1.28
CA THR A 209 -9.05 23.00 0.17
C THR A 209 -10.50 22.76 0.62
N ASN A 210 -10.64 22.03 1.71
CA ASN A 210 -11.90 21.69 2.36
C ASN A 210 -12.23 22.71 3.46
N ASP A 211 -12.18 24.00 3.11
CA ASP A 211 -12.62 25.14 3.91
C ASP A 211 -13.60 26.02 3.13
N ASN A 212 -14.16 27.02 3.80
CA ASN A 212 -15.15 27.94 3.22
C ASN A 212 -14.67 28.73 1.98
N LYS A 213 -13.40 28.66 1.61
CA LYS A 213 -12.80 29.42 0.51
C LYS A 213 -12.27 28.56 -0.64
N SER A 214 -12.46 27.23 -0.60
CA SER A 214 -12.08 26.22 -1.61
C SER A 214 -11.06 26.71 -2.64
N LYS A 215 -9.79 26.67 -2.28
CA LYS A 215 -8.66 27.05 -3.14
C LYS A 215 -8.16 25.83 -3.90
N ALA A 216 -7.81 26.01 -5.17
CA ALA A 216 -7.18 24.96 -5.96
C ALA A 216 -5.83 24.56 -5.37
N VAL A 217 -5.58 23.24 -5.34
CA VAL A 217 -4.32 22.63 -4.91
C VAL A 217 -3.94 21.58 -5.96
N ASP A 218 -2.88 21.86 -6.69
CA ASP A 218 -2.36 20.93 -7.70
C ASP A 218 -1.26 20.07 -7.10
N ALA A 219 -1.37 18.76 -7.28
CA ALA A 219 -0.41 17.77 -6.77
C ALA A 219 0.15 16.93 -7.92
N THR A 220 1.46 16.99 -8.13
CA THR A 220 2.12 16.04 -9.05
C THR A 220 2.11 14.66 -8.43
N ILE A 221 1.54 13.70 -9.15
CA ILE A 221 1.44 12.31 -8.73
C ILE A 221 2.02 11.38 -9.80
N SER A 222 2.55 10.25 -9.38
CA SER A 222 2.90 9.14 -10.28
C SER A 222 1.80 8.08 -10.21
N PHE A 223 1.36 7.58 -11.36
CA PHE A 223 0.29 6.60 -11.47
C PHE A 223 0.52 5.66 -12.66
N GLY A 224 -0.14 4.50 -12.61
CA GLY A 224 -0.16 3.50 -13.69
C GLY A 224 -1.31 3.67 -14.68
#